data_AF-A0A2A2UYU9-F1
#
_entry.id   AF-A0A2A2UYU9-F1
#
_cell.length_a   1.000
_cell.length_b   1.000
_cell.length_c   1.000
_cell.angle_alpha   90.00
_cell.angle_beta   90.00
_cell.angle_gamma   90.00
#
_symmetry.space_group_name_H-M   'P 1'
#
loop_
_entity.id
_entity.type
_entity.pdbx_description
1 polymer ?
#
loop_
_entity_poly.entity_id
_entity_poly.type
_entity_poly.pdbx_seq_one_letter_code
_entity_poly.pdbx_strand_id
1 'polypeptide(L)'
;MSKKHRNHSPEFKAKVALAAARGDKTTAELAAHYNIHQTQITTWKNELIQNTASLFTGKSNSGQQSDEDVEKLHAKIGQLTMENGFFGESARSLARAHKKNKLDKTHSLALKRQCELLEISRASAYYKPKGESQETLDIMKAIDDIHLKYPFMGSRRIVDELAKLNYQVNRKKVTRLMRLMGILVLYPKPKTTVPDKAHRIYPYLLRDTEVTYANQVWATDISYIPMAKGFVYVVAIIDWFSRKVLSWKLSNTLDTHFCLEALDEALQRYGKPQIFNSDQGCQFTSDVFTGKLKENGIKISMDGKGRWVDNVMIERLWRSLKYEEVYLKAYDSIREAEREIGNYFVFYNEERIHQSLKKQTPDEVYHATQKFAA
;
A
#
# COMPACT_ATOMS: atom_id res chain seq x y z
N MET A 1 -10.01 -31.51 27.27
CA MET A 1 -11.38 -31.10 27.62
C MET A 1 -11.32 -30.18 28.83
N SER A 2 -11.55 -28.87 28.65
CA SER A 2 -11.47 -27.88 29.72
C SER A 2 -12.65 -28.06 30.70
N LYS A 3 -12.37 -28.42 31.96
CA LYS A 3 -13.39 -28.51 33.02
C LYS A 3 -13.88 -27.09 33.32
N LYS A 4 -15.10 -26.79 32.86
CA LYS A 4 -15.83 -25.55 33.16
C LYS A 4 -15.97 -25.44 34.68
N HIS A 5 -15.22 -24.54 35.32
CA HIS A 5 -15.38 -24.27 36.75
C HIS A 5 -16.79 -23.72 37.00
N ARG A 6 -17.60 -24.43 37.80
CA ARG A 6 -18.91 -23.94 38.23
C ARG A 6 -18.69 -22.81 39.24
N ASN A 7 -18.96 -21.57 38.83
CA ASN A 7 -19.00 -20.43 39.75
C ASN A 7 -20.35 -20.43 40.49
N HIS A 8 -20.28 -20.57 41.81
CA HIS A 8 -21.45 -20.52 42.69
C HIS A 8 -21.67 -19.08 43.22
N SER A 9 -22.92 -18.63 43.28
CA SER A 9 -23.24 -17.29 43.81
C SER A 9 -22.87 -17.16 45.30
N PRO A 10 -22.56 -15.94 45.78
CA PRO A 10 -22.23 -15.71 47.19
C PRO A 10 -23.33 -16.20 48.15
N GLU A 11 -24.60 -15.96 47.80
CA GLU A 11 -25.78 -16.40 48.56
C GLU A 11 -25.85 -17.93 48.69
N PHE A 12 -25.56 -18.64 47.59
CA PHE A 12 -25.57 -20.09 47.57
C PHE A 12 -24.43 -20.67 48.42
N LYS A 13 -23.23 -20.09 48.35
CA LYS A 13 -22.09 -20.48 49.21
C LYS A 13 -22.41 -20.28 50.70
N ALA A 14 -23.01 -19.14 51.06
CA ALA A 14 -23.42 -18.84 52.42
C ALA A 14 -24.46 -19.83 52.95
N LYS A 15 -25.46 -20.20 52.12
CA LYS A 15 -26.49 -21.20 52.47
C LYS A 15 -25.88 -22.57 52.75
N VAL A 16 -24.95 -23.03 51.92
CA VAL A 16 -24.27 -24.33 52.09
C VAL A 16 -23.35 -24.32 53.31
N ALA A 17 -22.60 -23.22 53.51
CA ALA A 17 -21.73 -23.05 54.67
C ALA A 17 -22.51 -23.04 56.00
N LEU A 18 -23.67 -22.37 56.05
CA LEU A 18 -24.56 -22.37 57.22
C LEU A 18 -25.11 -23.76 57.52
N ALA A 19 -25.54 -24.51 56.50
CA ALA A 19 -26.00 -25.89 56.67
C ALA A 19 -24.89 -26.80 57.22
N ALA A 20 -23.65 -26.63 56.75
CA ALA A 20 -22.49 -27.37 57.24
C ALA A 20 -22.03 -26.92 58.65
N ALA A 21 -22.32 -25.68 59.05
CA ALA A 21 -22.05 -25.16 60.39
C ALA A 21 -23.07 -25.64 61.43
N ARG A 22 -24.34 -25.83 61.05
CA ARG A 22 -25.40 -26.36 61.94
C ARG A 22 -25.15 -27.79 62.40
N GLY A 23 -24.57 -28.63 61.55
CA GLY A 23 -24.17 -30.00 61.91
C GLY A 23 -25.27 -31.07 61.85
N ASP A 24 -26.46 -30.72 61.36
CA ASP A 24 -27.61 -31.64 61.27
C ASP A 24 -27.45 -32.78 60.26
N LYS A 25 -26.49 -32.67 59.34
CA LYS A 25 -26.18 -33.67 58.28
C LYS A 25 -24.67 -33.78 58.09
N THR A 26 -24.21 -34.95 57.66
CA THR A 26 -22.79 -35.18 57.32
C THR A 26 -22.38 -34.41 56.07
N THR A 27 -21.08 -34.13 55.92
CA THR A 27 -20.54 -33.46 54.72
C THR A 27 -20.78 -34.25 53.44
N ALA A 28 -20.85 -35.59 53.54
CA ALA A 28 -21.18 -36.47 52.43
C ALA A 28 -22.65 -36.33 51.98
N GLU A 29 -23.58 -36.24 52.92
CA GLU A 29 -25.01 -36.01 52.63
C GLU A 29 -25.24 -34.61 52.04
N LEU A 30 -24.54 -33.59 52.55
CA LEU A 30 -24.61 -32.23 52.01
C LEU A 30 -24.01 -32.13 50.59
N ALA A 31 -22.93 -32.87 50.33
CA ALA A 31 -22.33 -32.97 49.00
C ALA A 31 -23.29 -33.57 47.98
N ALA A 32 -24.00 -34.64 48.35
CA ALA A 32 -25.03 -35.26 47.53
C ALA A 32 -26.24 -34.33 47.32
N HIS A 33 -26.73 -33.69 48.39
CA HIS A 33 -27.92 -32.84 48.34
C HIS A 33 -27.72 -31.56 47.50
N TYR A 34 -26.55 -30.92 47.62
CA TYR A 34 -26.26 -29.68 46.89
C TYR A 34 -25.51 -29.91 45.57
N ASN A 35 -25.11 -31.15 45.27
CA ASN A 35 -24.30 -31.54 44.11
C ASN A 35 -22.96 -30.78 44.06
N ILE A 36 -22.24 -30.76 45.19
CA ILE A 36 -20.97 -30.05 45.39
C ILE A 36 -19.93 -30.99 45.98
N HIS A 37 -18.66 -30.80 45.64
CA HIS A 37 -17.57 -31.58 46.23
C HIS A 37 -17.40 -31.27 47.73
N GLN A 38 -17.18 -32.31 48.55
CA GLN A 38 -17.05 -32.18 50.02
C GLN A 38 -16.01 -31.14 50.43
N THR A 39 -14.88 -31.05 49.72
CA THR A 39 -13.82 -30.07 50.00
C THR A 39 -14.33 -28.62 49.91
N GLN A 40 -15.22 -28.29 48.97
CA GLN A 40 -15.74 -26.93 48.83
C GLN A 40 -16.67 -26.57 50.00
N ILE A 41 -17.43 -27.54 50.49
CA ILE A 41 -18.29 -27.37 51.68
C ILE A 41 -17.43 -27.06 52.90
N THR A 42 -16.32 -27.78 53.09
CA THR A 42 -15.37 -27.54 54.17
C THR A 42 -14.70 -26.16 54.05
N THR A 43 -14.27 -25.77 52.85
CA THR A 43 -13.69 -24.44 52.60
C THR A 43 -14.67 -23.33 52.93
N TRP A 44 -15.90 -23.39 52.44
CA TRP A 44 -16.89 -22.34 52.69
C TRP A 44 -17.36 -22.31 54.16
N LYS A 45 -17.43 -23.46 54.84
CA LYS A 45 -17.68 -23.51 56.29
C LYS A 45 -16.59 -22.76 57.06
N ASN A 46 -15.32 -22.98 56.72
CA ASN A 46 -14.20 -22.31 57.39
C ASN A 46 -14.16 -20.81 57.08
N GLU A 47 -14.40 -20.40 55.82
CA GLU A 47 -14.50 -18.99 55.43
C GLU A 47 -15.64 -18.27 56.17
N LEU A 48 -16.78 -18.94 56.38
CA LEU A 48 -17.90 -18.38 57.13
C LEU A 48 -17.53 -18.22 58.61
N ILE A 49 -16.95 -19.24 59.25
CA ILE A 49 -16.55 -19.15 60.67
C ILE A 49 -15.51 -18.04 60.88
N GLN A 50 -14.51 -17.93 60.00
CA GLN A 50 -13.46 -16.90 60.13
C GLN A 50 -13.98 -15.48 59.90
N ASN A 51 -14.88 -15.28 58.93
CA ASN A 51 -15.38 -13.96 58.58
C ASN A 51 -16.71 -13.58 59.25
N THR A 52 -17.34 -14.48 60.03
CA THR A 52 -18.56 -14.14 60.77
C THR A 52 -18.34 -13.00 61.76
N ALA A 53 -17.19 -12.94 62.44
CA ALA A 53 -16.90 -11.88 63.38
C ALA A 53 -16.86 -10.49 62.70
N SER A 54 -16.32 -10.40 61.48
CA SER A 54 -16.24 -9.13 60.74
C SER A 54 -17.58 -8.65 60.18
N LEU A 55 -18.56 -9.54 60.02
CA LEU A 55 -19.93 -9.19 59.61
C LEU A 55 -20.72 -8.51 60.75
N PHE A 56 -20.40 -8.79 62.01
CA PHE A 56 -21.06 -8.16 63.17
C PHE A 56 -20.34 -6.90 63.68
N THR A 57 -19.08 -6.67 63.27
CA THR A 57 -18.36 -5.41 63.51
C THR A 57 -18.69 -4.40 62.41
N GLY A 58 -19.92 -3.89 62.41
CA GLY A 58 -20.47 -2.96 61.41
C GLY A 58 -19.68 -1.65 61.22
N LYS A 59 -18.53 -1.73 60.56
CA LYS A 59 -17.78 -0.60 60.02
C LYS A 59 -17.47 -0.85 58.56
N SER A 60 -18.20 -0.12 57.73
CA SER A 60 -17.84 0.23 56.37
C SER A 60 -16.35 0.59 56.29
N ASN A 61 -15.63 -0.12 55.42
CA ASN A 61 -14.32 0.29 54.93
C ASN A 61 -14.46 1.63 54.19
N SER A 62 -14.22 2.73 54.88
CA SER A 62 -13.98 4.03 54.26
C SER A 62 -12.80 4.71 54.95
N GLY A 63 -11.69 4.84 54.20
CA GLY A 63 -10.75 5.95 54.34
C GLY A 63 -9.61 5.78 55.34
N GLN A 64 -8.50 5.26 54.85
CA GLN A 64 -7.17 5.81 55.17
C GLN A 64 -6.43 5.97 53.84
N GLN A 65 -6.76 7.04 53.10
CA GLN A 65 -5.79 7.67 52.20
C GLN A 65 -4.95 8.58 53.08
N SER A 66 -3.63 8.41 53.03
CA SER A 66 -2.71 9.19 53.86
C SER A 66 -2.74 10.66 53.44
N ASP A 67 -2.54 11.61 54.36
CA ASP A 67 -2.43 13.05 54.02
C ASP A 67 -1.35 13.30 52.94
N GLU A 68 -0.32 12.45 52.90
CA GLU A 68 0.73 12.42 51.88
C GLU A 68 0.18 12.12 50.46
N ASP A 69 -0.87 11.31 50.35
CA ASP A 69 -1.54 11.02 49.08
C ASP A 69 -2.41 12.19 48.62
N VAL A 70 -3.02 12.92 49.56
CA VAL A 70 -3.82 14.11 49.28
C VAL A 70 -2.92 15.24 48.76
N GLU A 71 -1.75 15.44 49.38
CA GLU A 71 -0.78 16.44 48.94
C GLU A 71 -0.17 16.10 47.57
N LYS A 72 0.14 14.82 47.32
CA LYS A 72 0.56 14.33 45.99
C LYS A 72 -0.52 14.54 44.94
N LEU A 73 -1.79 14.30 45.28
CA LEU A 73 -2.93 14.52 44.38
C LEU A 73 -3.14 16.01 44.09
N HIS A 74 -3.05 16.89 45.08
CA HIS A 74 -3.15 18.33 44.88
C HIS A 74 -2.00 18.88 44.03
N ALA A 75 -0.76 18.45 44.28
CA ALA A 75 0.38 18.78 43.45
C ALA A 75 0.19 18.29 42.00
N LYS A 76 -0.39 17.09 41.82
CA LYS A 76 -0.70 16.54 40.50
C LYS A 76 -1.81 17.32 39.79
N ILE A 77 -2.84 17.75 40.51
CA ILE A 77 -3.92 18.59 39.97
C ILE A 77 -3.37 19.94 39.53
N GLY A 78 -2.54 20.61 40.35
CA GLY A 78 -1.90 21.87 39.98
C GLY A 78 -1.01 21.75 38.74
N GLN A 79 -0.22 20.67 38.66
CA GLN A 79 0.58 20.33 37.48
C GLN A 79 -0.30 20.16 36.22
N LEU A 80 -1.36 19.36 36.32
CA LEU A 80 -2.25 19.07 35.19
C LEU A 80 -3.03 20.30 34.72
N THR A 81 -3.43 21.20 35.63
CA THR A 81 -4.09 22.47 35.28
C THR A 81 -3.17 23.38 34.46
N MET A 82 -1.91 23.51 34.87
CA MET A 82 -0.90 24.28 34.14
C MET A 82 -0.59 23.68 32.76
N GLU A 83 -0.51 22.34 32.68
CA GLU A 83 -0.28 21.62 31.44
C GLU A 83 -1.47 21.76 30.48
N ASN A 84 -2.70 21.67 30.98
CA ASN A 84 -3.91 21.87 30.18
C ASN A 84 -4.06 23.31 29.68
N GLY A 85 -3.67 24.32 30.47
CA GLY A 85 -3.64 25.71 30.02
C GLY A 85 -2.70 25.90 28.80
N PHE A 86 -1.49 25.35 28.90
CA PHE A 86 -0.50 25.40 27.82
C PHE A 86 -0.92 24.57 26.59
N PHE A 87 -1.49 23.38 26.79
CA PHE A 87 -1.97 22.50 25.72
C PHE A 87 -3.23 23.01 25.02
N GLY A 88 -4.15 23.63 25.77
CA GLY A 88 -5.40 24.20 25.28
C GLY A 88 -5.18 25.28 24.23
N GLU A 89 -4.06 26.00 24.33
CA GLU A 89 -3.66 27.01 23.36
C GLU A 89 -2.82 26.46 22.18
N SER A 90 -2.25 25.24 22.27
CA SER A 90 -1.07 24.93 21.44
C SER A 90 -1.04 23.64 20.61
N ALA A 91 -1.70 22.52 20.91
CA ALA A 91 -1.11 21.27 20.38
C ALA A 91 -1.99 20.05 20.11
N ARG A 92 -2.89 20.08 19.12
CA ARG A 92 -3.35 18.81 18.50
C ARG A 92 -3.17 18.67 16.99
N SER A 93 -2.77 19.70 16.24
CA SER A 93 -2.66 19.58 14.76
C SER A 93 -1.42 20.19 14.10
N LEU A 94 -0.45 20.73 14.85
CA LEU A 94 0.63 21.53 14.24
C LEU A 94 1.90 20.73 13.88
N ALA A 95 2.41 20.98 12.68
CA ALA A 95 3.69 20.46 12.18
C ALA A 95 4.88 20.90 13.07
N ARG A 96 5.92 20.06 13.14
CA ARG A 96 7.09 20.20 14.05
C ARG A 96 7.79 21.57 14.02
N ALA A 97 7.81 22.25 12.88
CA ALA A 97 8.38 23.60 12.75
C ALA A 97 7.57 24.68 13.49
N HIS A 98 6.24 24.56 13.51
CA HIS A 98 5.33 25.48 14.21
C HIS A 98 5.34 25.25 15.73
N LYS A 99 5.55 24.00 16.18
CA LYS A 99 5.71 23.67 17.60
C LYS A 99 6.84 24.45 18.27
N LYS A 100 7.94 24.70 17.53
CA LYS A 100 9.08 25.48 18.06
C LYS A 100 8.74 26.95 18.29
N ASN A 101 7.91 27.56 17.43
CA ASN A 101 7.52 28.97 17.55
C ASN A 101 6.58 29.23 18.73
N LYS A 102 6.04 28.17 19.35
CA LYS A 102 5.17 28.22 20.53
C LYS A 102 5.93 28.08 21.86
N LEU A 103 7.25 27.88 21.81
CA LEU A 103 8.07 27.94 23.01
C LEU A 103 8.09 29.38 23.53
N ASP A 104 7.56 29.58 24.72
CA ASP A 104 7.48 30.87 25.36
C ASP A 104 8.36 30.90 26.60
N LYS A 105 9.42 31.71 26.56
CA LYS A 105 10.35 31.86 27.69
C LYS A 105 9.75 32.65 28.86
N THR A 106 8.62 33.32 28.64
CA THR A 106 7.91 34.14 29.62
C THR A 106 6.76 33.40 30.32
N HIS A 107 6.40 32.21 29.85
CA HIS A 107 5.37 31.37 30.47
C HIS A 107 5.84 30.82 31.82
N SER A 108 4.90 30.62 32.74
CA SER A 108 5.10 30.03 34.08
C SER A 108 5.62 28.59 34.10
N LEU A 109 5.72 27.92 32.94
CA LEU A 109 6.20 26.54 32.80
C LEU A 109 7.66 26.57 32.40
N ALA A 110 8.49 25.75 33.04
CA ALA A 110 9.90 25.63 32.65
C ALA A 110 10.04 25.18 31.18
N LEU A 111 11.01 25.74 30.45
CA LEU A 111 11.24 25.44 29.03
C LEU A 111 11.45 23.93 28.76
N LYS A 112 12.03 23.22 29.74
CA LYS A 112 12.16 21.75 29.71
C LYS A 112 10.78 21.08 29.64
N ARG A 113 9.84 21.49 30.48
CA ARG A 113 8.48 20.95 30.51
C ARG A 113 7.72 21.33 29.24
N GLN A 114 7.84 22.56 28.76
CA GLN A 114 7.27 22.95 27.47
C GLN A 114 7.76 22.09 26.30
N CYS A 115 9.06 21.76 26.27
CA CYS A 115 9.64 20.86 25.27
C CYS A 115 9.09 19.43 25.37
N GLU A 116 8.91 18.92 26.60
CA GLU A 116 8.30 17.61 26.85
C GLU A 116 6.83 17.59 26.40
N LEU A 117 6.04 18.62 26.73
CA LEU A 117 4.64 18.74 26.34
C LEU A 117 4.48 18.89 24.82
N LEU A 118 5.40 19.59 24.14
CA LEU A 118 5.39 19.75 22.68
C LEU A 118 6.06 18.59 21.94
N GLU A 119 6.63 17.61 22.65
CA GLU A 119 7.39 16.48 22.11
C GLU A 119 8.58 16.91 21.21
N ILE A 120 9.30 17.96 21.62
CA ILE A 120 10.51 18.45 20.92
C ILE A 120 11.74 18.34 21.81
N SER A 121 12.91 18.11 21.20
CA SER A 121 14.15 18.01 21.97
C SER A 121 14.55 19.39 22.51
N ARG A 122 15.10 19.43 23.74
CA ARG A 122 15.61 20.67 24.35
C ARG A 122 16.63 21.40 23.46
N ALA A 123 17.47 20.66 22.72
CA ALA A 123 18.43 21.23 21.79
C ALA A 123 17.78 22.06 20.66
N SER A 124 16.57 21.67 20.24
CA SER A 124 15.82 22.36 19.18
C SER A 124 15.39 23.79 19.59
N ALA A 125 15.20 24.04 20.89
CA ALA A 125 14.85 25.35 21.44
C ALA A 125 15.97 26.39 21.26
N TYR A 126 17.23 25.97 21.22
CA TYR A 126 18.40 26.86 21.12
C TYR A 126 18.94 26.97 19.69
N TYR A 127 18.62 26.04 18.81
CA TYR A 127 19.08 26.05 17.42
C TYR A 127 18.57 27.29 16.68
N LYS A 128 19.43 28.09 16.04
CA LYS A 128 19.00 29.13 15.08
C LYS A 128 19.27 28.63 13.66
N PRO A 129 18.27 28.59 12.77
CA PRO A 129 18.49 28.18 11.38
C PRO A 129 19.44 29.18 10.72
N LYS A 130 20.56 28.69 10.20
CA LYS A 130 21.48 29.46 9.35
C LYS A 130 21.02 29.27 7.89
N GLY A 131 20.96 30.34 7.11
CA GLY A 131 20.64 30.28 5.69
C GLY A 131 21.67 29.47 4.89
N GLU A 132 21.37 29.18 3.62
CA GLU A 132 22.31 28.50 2.73
C GLU A 132 23.46 29.44 2.32
N SER A 133 24.65 28.89 2.10
CA SER A 133 25.80 29.66 1.58
C SER A 133 25.60 30.02 0.10
N GLN A 134 26.31 31.05 -0.38
CA GLN A 134 26.29 31.44 -1.80
C GLN A 134 26.66 30.27 -2.73
N GLU A 135 27.70 29.52 -2.38
CA GLU A 135 28.09 28.29 -3.08
C GLU A 135 26.94 27.27 -3.17
N THR A 136 26.11 27.17 -2.13
CA THR A 136 24.97 26.26 -2.13
C THR A 136 23.83 26.77 -3.01
N LEU A 137 23.64 28.09 -3.09
CA LEU A 137 22.67 28.69 -4.01
C LEU A 137 23.07 28.46 -5.48
N ASP A 138 24.36 28.54 -5.79
CA ASP A 138 24.87 28.28 -7.15
C ASP A 138 24.65 26.80 -7.54
N ILE A 139 24.88 25.87 -6.61
CA ILE A 139 24.56 24.44 -6.79
C ILE A 139 23.04 24.24 -6.98
N MET A 140 22.20 24.94 -6.21
CA MET A 140 20.75 24.86 -6.34
C MET A 140 20.31 25.32 -7.74
N LYS A 141 20.86 26.41 -8.26
CA LYS A 141 20.60 26.88 -9.62
C LYS A 141 20.99 25.84 -10.68
N ALA A 142 22.18 25.24 -10.55
CA ALA A 142 22.63 24.19 -11.47
C ALA A 142 21.73 22.94 -11.41
N ILE A 143 21.24 22.56 -10.21
CA ILE A 143 20.27 21.47 -10.06
C ILE A 143 18.96 21.79 -10.78
N ASP A 144 18.48 23.04 -10.69
CA ASP A 144 17.25 23.49 -11.35
C ASP A 144 17.39 23.44 -12.88
N ASP A 145 18.49 23.96 -13.43
CA ASP A 145 18.79 23.93 -14.86
C ASP A 145 18.89 22.48 -15.40
N ILE A 146 19.55 21.58 -14.65
CA ILE A 146 19.63 20.15 -14.99
C ILE A 146 18.24 19.51 -14.94
N HIS A 147 17.42 19.84 -13.94
CA HIS A 147 16.09 19.27 -13.77
C HIS A 147 15.12 19.74 -14.86
N LEU A 148 15.16 21.02 -15.24
CA LEU A 148 14.38 21.58 -16.35
C LEU A 148 14.69 20.86 -17.67
N LYS A 149 15.97 20.53 -17.90
CA LYS A 149 16.40 19.81 -19.09
C LYS A 149 16.12 18.30 -19.03
N TYR A 150 16.22 17.69 -17.84
CA TYR A 150 16.13 16.25 -17.64
C TYR A 150 15.31 15.89 -16.37
N PRO A 151 13.97 16.04 -16.40
CA PRO A 151 13.13 15.91 -15.21
C PRO A 151 13.05 14.49 -14.63
N PHE A 152 13.52 13.48 -15.37
CA PHE A 152 13.63 12.08 -14.96
C PHE A 152 14.93 11.75 -14.21
N MET A 153 15.89 12.68 -14.12
CA MET A 153 17.17 12.42 -13.45
C MET A 153 17.03 12.54 -11.93
N GLY A 154 17.32 11.44 -11.23
CA GLY A 154 17.38 11.43 -9.78
C GLY A 154 18.72 11.89 -9.22
N SER A 155 18.76 11.99 -7.88
CA SER A 155 19.92 12.48 -7.13
C SER A 155 21.26 11.80 -7.46
N ARG A 156 21.24 10.59 -8.04
CA ARG A 156 22.45 9.88 -8.48
C ARG A 156 23.01 10.51 -9.75
N ARG A 157 22.18 10.64 -10.79
CA ARG A 157 22.58 11.23 -12.08
C ARG A 157 22.84 12.73 -11.98
N ILE A 158 22.10 13.44 -11.12
CA ILE A 158 22.35 14.87 -10.88
C ILE A 158 23.74 15.10 -10.28
N VAL A 159 24.26 14.20 -9.43
CA VAL A 159 25.64 14.29 -8.93
C VAL A 159 26.64 14.20 -10.09
N ASP A 160 26.41 13.27 -11.01
CA ASP A 160 27.28 13.08 -12.17
C ASP A 160 27.26 14.29 -13.12
N GLU A 161 26.09 14.90 -13.35
CA GLU A 161 25.95 16.12 -14.15
C GLU A 161 26.58 17.34 -13.46
N LEU A 162 26.43 17.47 -12.13
CA LEU A 162 27.09 18.53 -11.36
C LEU A 162 28.61 18.40 -11.38
N ALA A 163 29.14 17.16 -11.39
CA ALA A 163 30.57 16.92 -11.50
C ALA A 163 31.14 17.41 -12.84
N LYS A 164 30.38 17.31 -13.95
CA LYS A 164 30.77 17.88 -15.25
C LYS A 164 30.82 19.41 -15.25
N LEU A 165 30.05 20.04 -14.36
CA LEU A 165 30.05 21.49 -14.14
C LEU A 165 31.06 21.92 -13.06
N ASN A 166 32.01 21.05 -12.71
CA ASN A 166 33.04 21.26 -11.68
C ASN A 166 32.52 21.40 -10.23
N TYR A 167 31.27 20.99 -9.95
CA TYR A 167 30.75 20.92 -8.58
C TYR A 167 31.01 19.54 -7.96
N GLN A 168 31.92 19.48 -6.98
CA GLN A 168 32.19 18.26 -6.21
C GLN A 168 31.23 18.14 -5.03
N VAL A 169 30.06 17.52 -5.25
CA VAL A 169 29.00 17.42 -4.24
C VAL A 169 28.59 15.98 -3.94
N ASN A 170 28.42 15.69 -2.65
CA ASN A 170 27.92 14.39 -2.21
C ASN A 170 26.42 14.23 -2.56
N ARG A 171 26.01 13.02 -2.97
CA ARG A 171 24.60 12.63 -3.18
C ARG A 171 23.67 13.02 -2.03
N LYS A 172 24.12 12.94 -0.77
CA LYS A 172 23.32 13.36 0.40
C LYS A 172 23.00 14.86 0.36
N LYS A 173 23.96 15.70 -0.06
CA LYS A 173 23.78 17.15 -0.25
C LYS A 173 22.78 17.41 -1.37
N VAL A 174 22.94 16.76 -2.54
CA VAL A 174 22.00 16.88 -3.67
C VAL A 174 20.58 16.46 -3.27
N THR A 175 20.42 15.33 -2.57
CA THR A 175 19.11 14.86 -2.10
C THR A 175 18.44 15.87 -1.14
N ARG A 176 19.23 16.51 -0.26
CA ARG A 176 18.74 17.55 0.65
C ARG A 176 18.28 18.79 -0.13
N LEU A 177 19.07 19.24 -1.09
CA LEU A 177 18.77 20.44 -1.89
C LEU A 177 17.55 20.23 -2.79
N MET A 178 17.45 19.10 -3.50
CA MET A 178 16.26 18.77 -4.29
C MET A 178 14.99 18.79 -3.43
N ARG A 179 15.02 18.24 -2.21
CA ARG A 179 13.89 18.30 -1.27
C ARG A 179 13.55 19.73 -0.83
N LEU A 180 14.57 20.55 -0.57
CA LEU A 180 14.39 21.95 -0.18
C LEU A 180 13.75 22.77 -1.31
N MET A 181 14.13 22.50 -2.55
CA MET A 181 13.61 23.15 -3.77
C MET A 181 12.26 22.59 -4.24
N GLY A 182 11.75 21.51 -3.62
CA GLY A 182 10.55 20.83 -4.09
C GLY A 182 10.73 20.06 -5.40
N ILE A 183 11.98 19.85 -5.85
CA ILE A 183 12.30 19.12 -7.07
C ILE A 183 12.07 17.63 -6.85
N LEU A 184 11.08 17.10 -7.55
CA LEU A 184 10.73 15.69 -7.56
C LEU A 184 11.06 15.09 -8.92
N VAL A 185 11.74 13.95 -8.86
CA VAL A 185 12.09 13.20 -10.07
C VAL A 185 10.83 12.57 -10.63
N LEU A 186 10.60 12.75 -11.93
CA LEU A 186 9.52 12.06 -12.65
C LEU A 186 9.96 10.63 -12.94
N TYR A 187 9.59 9.69 -12.07
CA TYR A 187 9.74 8.25 -12.28
C TYR A 187 8.48 7.51 -11.81
N PRO A 188 8.17 6.33 -12.37
CA PRO A 188 7.09 5.48 -11.86
C PRO A 188 7.35 5.13 -10.39
N LYS A 189 6.48 5.59 -9.50
CA LYS A 189 6.54 5.22 -8.07
C LYS A 189 6.03 3.79 -7.90
N PRO A 190 6.64 2.94 -7.06
CA PRO A 190 6.10 1.61 -6.82
C PRO A 190 4.82 1.67 -5.96
N LYS A 191 3.79 0.96 -6.45
CA LYS A 191 2.49 0.60 -5.84
C LYS A 191 1.43 1.71 -5.67
N THR A 192 0.42 1.68 -6.54
CA THR A 192 -0.89 2.35 -6.36
C THR A 192 -2.05 1.38 -6.05
N THR A 193 -1.83 0.06 -6.11
CA THR A 193 -2.91 -0.92 -6.04
C THR A 193 -2.71 -1.95 -4.92
N VAL A 194 -3.70 -2.01 -4.03
CA VAL A 194 -3.92 -3.13 -3.10
C VAL A 194 -4.68 -4.21 -3.88
N PRO A 195 -4.20 -5.46 -3.96
CA PRO A 195 -4.91 -6.52 -4.65
C PRO A 195 -6.25 -6.79 -3.97
N ASP A 196 -7.34 -6.78 -4.74
CA ASP A 196 -8.63 -7.27 -4.27
C ASP A 196 -8.57 -8.81 -4.15
N LYS A 197 -9.06 -9.35 -3.03
CA LYS A 197 -9.00 -10.78 -2.70
C LYS A 197 -10.01 -11.63 -3.49
N ALA A 198 -10.97 -11.01 -4.17
CA ALA A 198 -12.02 -11.71 -4.90
C ALA A 198 -11.56 -12.32 -6.23
N HIS A 199 -10.48 -11.81 -6.82
CA HIS A 199 -10.08 -12.16 -8.18
C HIS A 199 -9.33 -13.49 -8.27
N ARG A 200 -9.79 -14.39 -9.15
CA ARG A 200 -9.14 -15.68 -9.40
C ARG A 200 -7.84 -15.47 -10.18
N ILE A 201 -6.73 -15.94 -9.60
CA ILE A 201 -5.42 -15.95 -10.24
C ILE A 201 -5.24 -17.29 -10.97
N TYR A 202 -4.86 -17.24 -12.25
CA TYR A 202 -4.61 -18.42 -13.09
C TYR A 202 -3.13 -18.81 -13.07
N PRO A 203 -2.79 -20.08 -13.31
CA PRO A 203 -1.39 -20.50 -13.41
C PRO A 203 -0.71 -19.90 -14.64
N TYR A 204 0.60 -19.70 -14.55
CA TYR A 204 1.42 -19.27 -15.67
C TYR A 204 1.74 -20.47 -16.59
N LEU A 205 1.39 -20.37 -17.88
CA LEU A 205 1.45 -21.50 -18.83
C LEU A 205 2.65 -21.44 -19.79
N LEU A 206 3.38 -20.33 -19.83
CA LEU A 206 4.43 -20.11 -20.83
C LEU A 206 5.84 -20.53 -20.36
N ARG A 207 5.99 -21.13 -19.17
CA ARG A 207 7.30 -21.49 -18.60
C ARG A 207 8.09 -22.48 -19.47
N ASP A 208 7.40 -23.50 -19.97
CA ASP A 208 7.99 -24.60 -20.74
C ASP A 208 7.32 -24.71 -22.12
N THR A 209 6.69 -23.63 -22.57
CA THR A 209 5.98 -23.57 -23.86
C THR A 209 6.84 -22.84 -24.87
N GLU A 210 7.36 -23.57 -25.85
CA GLU A 210 7.97 -22.95 -27.02
C GLU A 210 6.86 -22.42 -27.96
N VAL A 211 6.91 -21.13 -28.24
CA VAL A 211 5.96 -20.47 -29.15
C VAL A 211 6.58 -20.44 -30.55
N THR A 212 5.99 -21.19 -31.49
CA THR A 212 6.61 -21.48 -32.79
C THR A 212 5.80 -20.97 -33.99
N TYR A 213 4.56 -20.50 -33.79
CA TYR A 213 3.71 -19.94 -34.84
C TYR A 213 2.77 -18.85 -34.31
N ALA A 214 2.25 -18.03 -35.23
CA ALA A 214 1.25 -17.01 -34.94
C ALA A 214 -0.06 -17.62 -34.39
N ASN A 215 -0.74 -16.88 -33.51
CA ASN A 215 -1.94 -17.27 -32.76
C ASN A 215 -1.78 -18.43 -31.80
N GLN A 216 -0.57 -18.91 -31.53
CA GLN A 216 -0.38 -19.85 -30.42
C GLN A 216 -0.58 -19.15 -29.07
N VAL A 217 0.01 -17.96 -28.91
CA VAL A 217 -0.02 -17.18 -27.68
C VAL A 217 -0.28 -15.71 -27.99
N TRP A 218 -1.32 -15.16 -27.39
CA TRP A 218 -1.52 -13.71 -27.34
C TRP A 218 -1.14 -13.17 -25.98
N ALA A 219 -0.66 -11.93 -25.93
CA ALA A 219 -0.37 -11.21 -24.70
C ALA A 219 -1.11 -9.87 -24.66
N THR A 220 -1.47 -9.40 -23.48
CA THR A 220 -2.10 -8.09 -23.28
C THR A 220 -1.60 -7.39 -22.03
N ASP A 221 -1.66 -6.07 -22.06
CA ASP A 221 -1.26 -5.17 -20.99
C ASP A 221 -1.91 -3.79 -21.19
N ILE A 222 -1.93 -2.98 -20.15
CA ILE A 222 -2.43 -1.60 -20.18
C ILE A 222 -1.28 -0.63 -19.89
N SER A 223 -1.12 0.38 -20.73
CA SER A 223 -0.20 1.49 -20.48
C SER A 223 -0.94 2.81 -20.35
N TYR A 224 -0.35 3.77 -19.66
CA TYR A 224 -0.78 5.16 -19.68
C TYR A 224 0.01 5.94 -20.74
N ILE A 225 -0.70 6.80 -21.48
CA ILE A 225 -0.16 7.72 -22.47
C ILE A 225 -0.31 9.15 -21.94
N PRO A 226 0.78 9.87 -21.68
CA PRO A 226 0.71 11.27 -21.28
C PRO A 226 0.14 12.14 -22.41
N MET A 227 -0.64 13.15 -22.03
CA MET A 227 -1.20 14.16 -22.92
C MET A 227 -0.86 15.55 -22.39
N ALA A 228 -1.09 16.61 -23.20
CA ALA A 228 -0.91 17.99 -22.77
C ALA A 228 -1.73 18.30 -21.50
N LYS A 229 -2.92 17.68 -21.36
CA LYS A 229 -3.79 17.78 -20.19
C LYS A 229 -4.15 16.38 -19.67
N GLY A 230 -3.33 15.86 -18.76
CA GLY A 230 -3.58 14.57 -18.12
C GLY A 230 -3.00 13.38 -18.89
N PHE A 231 -3.75 12.28 -18.95
CA PHE A 231 -3.33 11.05 -19.61
C PHE A 231 -4.55 10.21 -20.02
N VAL A 232 -4.34 9.31 -20.98
CA VAL A 232 -5.29 8.26 -21.36
C VAL A 232 -4.68 6.89 -21.15
N TYR A 233 -5.52 5.87 -21.03
CA TYR A 233 -5.12 4.47 -20.98
C TYR A 233 -5.17 3.88 -22.38
N VAL A 234 -4.16 3.07 -22.71
CA VAL A 234 -4.12 2.25 -23.93
C VAL A 234 -4.00 0.79 -23.52
N VAL A 235 -4.84 -0.06 -24.10
CA VAL A 235 -4.70 -1.52 -24.06
C VAL A 235 -4.27 -1.99 -25.43
N ALA A 236 -3.38 -2.98 -25.48
CA ALA A 236 -3.03 -3.66 -26.71
C ALA A 236 -3.07 -5.17 -26.50
N ILE A 237 -3.46 -5.89 -27.55
CA ILE A 237 -3.35 -7.34 -27.67
C ILE A 237 -2.35 -7.61 -28.78
N ILE A 238 -1.29 -8.33 -28.45
CA ILE A 238 -0.18 -8.62 -29.34
C ILE A 238 -0.05 -10.14 -29.53
N ASP A 239 0.24 -10.56 -30.76
CA ASP A 239 0.71 -11.91 -31.02
C ASP A 239 2.15 -12.06 -30.52
N TRP A 240 2.38 -13.05 -29.64
CA TRP A 240 3.66 -13.19 -28.96
C TRP A 240 4.78 -13.60 -29.93
N PHE A 241 4.47 -14.41 -30.93
CA PHE A 241 5.43 -14.95 -31.90
C PHE A 241 5.84 -13.89 -32.92
N SER A 242 4.89 -13.32 -33.63
CA SER A 242 5.13 -12.36 -34.72
C SER A 242 5.35 -10.94 -34.24
N ARG A 243 5.03 -10.63 -32.99
CA ARG A 243 4.98 -9.26 -32.43
C ARG A 243 3.88 -8.37 -33.02
N LYS A 244 2.99 -8.91 -33.86
CA LYS A 244 1.92 -8.11 -34.48
C LYS A 244 0.95 -7.62 -33.43
N VAL A 245 0.66 -6.33 -33.42
CA VAL A 245 -0.44 -5.77 -32.64
C VAL A 245 -1.74 -6.14 -33.33
N LEU A 246 -2.54 -6.98 -32.69
CA LEU A 246 -3.79 -7.51 -33.25
C LEU A 246 -4.95 -6.54 -33.03
N SER A 247 -5.04 -5.98 -31.83
CA SER A 247 -6.04 -4.96 -31.51
C SER A 247 -5.52 -4.05 -30.41
N TRP A 248 -6.04 -2.82 -30.36
CA TRP A 248 -5.76 -1.86 -29.33
C TRP A 248 -6.95 -0.91 -29.17
N LYS A 249 -7.10 -0.32 -27.97
CA LYS A 249 -8.15 0.65 -27.64
C LYS A 249 -7.64 1.71 -26.68
N LEU A 250 -8.23 2.90 -26.74
CA LEU A 250 -8.02 3.96 -25.75
C LEU A 250 -9.23 4.10 -24.83
N SER A 251 -8.97 4.45 -23.58
CA SER A 251 -9.98 4.90 -22.64
C SER A 251 -9.45 6.05 -21.78
N ASN A 252 -10.33 6.95 -21.36
CA ASN A 252 -10.01 7.96 -20.34
C ASN A 252 -10.15 7.39 -18.91
N THR A 253 -10.72 6.19 -18.77
CA THR A 253 -10.90 5.49 -17.50
C THR A 253 -10.26 4.11 -17.51
N LEU A 254 -9.84 3.63 -16.34
CA LEU A 254 -9.27 2.29 -16.20
C LEU A 254 -10.40 1.25 -15.97
N ASP A 255 -11.31 1.16 -16.92
CA ASP A 255 -12.45 0.22 -16.90
C ASP A 255 -12.13 -1.10 -17.61
N THR A 256 -12.96 -2.12 -17.43
CA THR A 256 -12.79 -3.43 -18.09
C THR A 256 -13.39 -3.44 -19.50
N HIS A 257 -14.24 -2.48 -19.85
CA HIS A 257 -15.01 -2.50 -21.09
C HIS A 257 -14.12 -2.33 -22.31
N PHE A 258 -13.21 -1.35 -22.30
CA PHE A 258 -12.31 -1.14 -23.44
C PHE A 258 -11.33 -2.31 -23.65
N CYS A 259 -11.00 -3.07 -22.59
CA CYS A 259 -10.22 -4.31 -22.70
C CYS A 259 -11.02 -5.42 -23.39
N LEU A 260 -12.32 -5.53 -23.10
CA LEU A 260 -13.22 -6.50 -23.76
C LEU A 260 -13.42 -6.15 -25.23
N GLU A 261 -13.58 -4.87 -25.57
CA GLU A 261 -13.68 -4.42 -26.97
C GLU A 261 -12.44 -4.79 -27.77
N ALA A 262 -11.25 -4.57 -27.21
CA ALA A 262 -9.99 -4.96 -27.85
C ALA A 262 -9.93 -6.49 -28.06
N LEU A 263 -10.37 -7.27 -27.06
CA LEU A 263 -10.41 -8.73 -27.15
C LEU A 263 -11.40 -9.20 -28.23
N ASP A 264 -12.61 -8.65 -28.25
CA ASP A 264 -13.64 -9.00 -29.23
C ASP A 264 -13.19 -8.67 -30.66
N GLU A 265 -12.59 -7.51 -30.88
CA GLU A 265 -12.04 -7.13 -32.18
C GLU A 265 -10.92 -8.09 -32.62
N ALA A 266 -9.99 -8.44 -31.72
CA ALA A 266 -8.91 -9.38 -32.02
C ALA A 266 -9.46 -10.78 -32.37
N LEU A 267 -10.40 -11.30 -31.58
CA LEU A 267 -11.03 -12.60 -31.82
C LEU A 267 -11.78 -12.64 -33.14
N GLN A 268 -12.52 -11.57 -33.48
CA GLN A 268 -13.29 -11.48 -34.72
C GLN A 268 -12.38 -11.46 -35.96
N ARG A 269 -11.24 -10.76 -35.90
CA ARG A 269 -10.34 -10.59 -37.05
C ARG A 269 -9.36 -11.73 -37.24
N TYR A 270 -8.83 -12.29 -36.14
CA TYR A 270 -7.68 -13.19 -36.17
C TYR A 270 -7.99 -14.60 -35.67
N GLY A 271 -9.20 -14.86 -35.18
CA GLY A 271 -9.60 -16.14 -34.62
C GLY A 271 -9.17 -16.27 -33.15
N LYS A 272 -9.03 -17.50 -32.67
CA LYS A 272 -8.82 -17.77 -31.23
C LYS A 272 -7.38 -18.21 -30.98
N PRO A 273 -6.68 -17.63 -29.99
CA PRO A 273 -5.39 -18.16 -29.57
C PRO A 273 -5.54 -19.42 -28.72
N GLN A 274 -4.46 -20.20 -28.60
CA GLN A 274 -4.46 -21.32 -27.64
C GLN A 274 -4.29 -20.84 -26.21
N ILE A 275 -3.42 -19.86 -26.00
CA ILE A 275 -3.11 -19.25 -24.70
C ILE A 275 -3.28 -17.74 -24.78
N PHE A 276 -3.92 -17.17 -23.78
CA PHE A 276 -3.99 -15.73 -23.59
C PHE A 276 -3.25 -15.35 -22.29
N ASN A 277 -2.18 -14.59 -22.43
CA ASN A 277 -1.32 -14.15 -21.34
C ASN A 277 -1.64 -12.71 -20.93
N SER A 278 -1.75 -12.48 -19.63
CA SER A 278 -1.98 -11.14 -19.06
C SER A 278 -1.27 -11.00 -17.72
N ASP A 279 -1.12 -9.77 -17.24
CA ASP A 279 -0.71 -9.56 -15.87
C ASP A 279 -1.85 -9.89 -14.86
N GLN A 280 -1.58 -9.74 -13.57
CA GLN A 280 -2.58 -9.96 -12.51
C GLN A 280 -3.39 -8.69 -12.19
N GLY A 281 -3.53 -7.76 -13.14
CA GLY A 281 -4.34 -6.55 -13.00
C GLY A 281 -5.82 -6.87 -12.74
N CYS A 282 -6.53 -5.99 -12.02
CA CYS A 282 -7.94 -6.22 -11.69
C CYS A 282 -8.85 -6.26 -12.93
N GLN A 283 -8.45 -5.59 -14.02
CA GLN A 283 -9.16 -5.62 -15.31
C GLN A 283 -9.13 -7.03 -15.92
N PHE A 284 -7.95 -7.65 -15.99
CA PHE A 284 -7.77 -8.96 -16.62
C PHE A 284 -8.13 -10.14 -15.71
N THR A 285 -8.18 -9.90 -14.39
CA THR A 285 -8.62 -10.90 -13.40
C THR A 285 -10.13 -10.80 -13.08
N SER A 286 -10.86 -9.90 -13.75
CA SER A 286 -12.31 -9.79 -13.64
C SER A 286 -13.02 -11.04 -14.18
N ASP A 287 -14.17 -11.37 -13.59
CA ASP A 287 -14.97 -12.51 -14.04
C ASP A 287 -15.52 -12.30 -15.46
N VAL A 288 -15.79 -11.06 -15.85
CA VAL A 288 -16.28 -10.73 -17.21
C VAL A 288 -15.19 -11.02 -18.26
N PHE A 289 -13.95 -10.58 -18.02
CA PHE A 289 -12.84 -10.81 -18.95
C PHE A 289 -12.44 -12.29 -19.02
N THR A 290 -12.26 -12.93 -17.85
CA THR A 290 -11.89 -14.34 -17.81
C THR A 290 -13.02 -15.27 -18.24
N GLY A 291 -14.28 -14.88 -18.06
CA GLY A 291 -15.46 -15.56 -18.59
C GLY A 291 -15.44 -15.62 -20.11
N LYS A 292 -15.20 -14.48 -20.78
CA LYS A 292 -15.12 -14.40 -22.24
C LYS A 292 -14.04 -15.30 -22.84
N LEU A 293 -12.87 -15.39 -22.19
CA LEU A 293 -11.80 -16.29 -22.62
C LEU A 293 -12.20 -17.77 -22.49
N LYS A 294 -12.87 -18.15 -21.40
CA LYS A 294 -13.36 -19.51 -21.18
C LYS A 294 -14.45 -19.93 -22.15
N GLU A 295 -15.40 -19.03 -22.44
CA GLU A 295 -16.46 -19.26 -23.44
C GLU A 295 -15.88 -19.58 -24.81
N ASN A 296 -14.72 -19.02 -25.12
CA ASN A 296 -14.00 -19.27 -26.35
C ASN A 296 -13.05 -20.48 -26.31
N GLY A 297 -12.93 -21.17 -25.16
CA GLY A 297 -12.03 -22.31 -24.99
C GLY A 297 -10.55 -21.95 -24.90
N ILE A 298 -10.22 -20.69 -24.60
CA ILE A 298 -8.85 -20.18 -24.56
C ILE A 298 -8.23 -20.45 -23.20
N LYS A 299 -6.99 -20.98 -23.17
CA LYS A 299 -6.27 -21.20 -21.90
C LYS A 299 -5.77 -19.87 -21.34
N ILE A 300 -6.14 -19.58 -20.10
CA ILE A 300 -5.75 -18.33 -19.42
C ILE A 300 -4.40 -18.55 -18.74
N SER A 301 -3.43 -17.71 -19.08
CA SER A 301 -2.13 -17.61 -18.42
C SER A 301 -2.00 -16.24 -17.74
N MET A 302 -1.51 -16.23 -16.50
CA MET A 302 -1.24 -14.98 -15.78
C MET A 302 0.18 -14.96 -15.25
N ASP A 303 0.88 -13.85 -15.49
CA ASP A 303 2.25 -13.67 -15.03
C ASP A 303 2.32 -13.68 -13.51
N GLY A 304 3.31 -14.39 -12.96
CA GLY A 304 3.57 -14.37 -11.52
C GLY A 304 4.25 -13.06 -11.09
N LYS A 305 3.98 -12.59 -9.87
CA LYS A 305 4.70 -11.43 -9.29
C LYS A 305 6.22 -11.65 -9.38
N GLY A 306 6.90 -10.82 -10.18
CA GLY A 306 8.37 -10.75 -10.25
C GLY A 306 9.03 -11.40 -11.47
N ARG A 307 8.28 -11.86 -12.49
CA ARG A 307 8.87 -12.36 -13.74
C ARG A 307 8.71 -11.35 -14.89
N TRP A 308 9.74 -10.53 -15.09
CA TRP A 308 9.80 -9.51 -16.14
C TRP A 308 10.02 -10.08 -17.56
N VAL A 309 10.43 -11.35 -17.67
CA VAL A 309 10.76 -11.98 -18.97
C VAL A 309 9.50 -12.29 -19.78
N ASP A 310 8.36 -12.41 -19.11
CA ASP A 310 7.16 -13.05 -19.63
C ASP A 310 6.26 -12.03 -20.37
N ASN A 311 6.11 -10.83 -19.79
CA ASN A 311 5.55 -9.63 -20.44
C ASN A 311 6.53 -8.86 -21.34
N VAL A 312 7.73 -9.40 -21.59
CA VAL A 312 8.79 -8.66 -22.31
C VAL A 312 8.37 -8.23 -23.72
N MET A 313 7.45 -8.95 -24.37
CA MET A 313 7.01 -8.60 -25.73
C MET A 313 6.18 -7.32 -25.72
N ILE A 314 5.21 -7.23 -24.81
CA ILE A 314 4.34 -6.06 -24.70
C ILE A 314 5.03 -4.89 -23.99
N GLU A 315 5.92 -5.14 -23.04
CA GLU A 315 6.78 -4.10 -22.48
C GLU A 315 7.67 -3.44 -23.55
N ARG A 316 8.21 -4.24 -24.48
CA ARG A 316 8.97 -3.72 -25.62
C ARG A 316 8.10 -2.93 -26.58
N LEU A 317 6.86 -3.37 -26.82
CA LEU A 317 5.88 -2.61 -27.59
C LEU A 317 5.67 -1.23 -26.97
N TRP A 318 5.41 -1.16 -25.66
CA TRP A 318 5.22 0.12 -24.96
C TRP A 318 6.43 1.02 -25.02
N ARG A 319 7.63 0.45 -24.90
CA ARG A 319 8.86 1.23 -25.04
C ARG A 319 8.98 1.83 -26.44
N SER A 320 8.70 1.06 -27.49
CA SER A 320 8.73 1.53 -28.87
C SER A 320 7.68 2.60 -29.11
N LEU A 321 6.41 2.34 -28.80
CA LEU A 321 5.32 3.32 -28.92
C LEU A 321 5.66 4.62 -28.17
N LYS A 322 6.11 4.52 -26.92
CA LYS A 322 6.37 5.71 -26.13
C LYS A 322 7.52 6.54 -26.67
N TYR A 323 8.59 5.87 -27.10
CA TYR A 323 9.80 6.56 -27.57
C TYR A 323 9.66 7.12 -28.99
N GLU A 324 9.03 6.37 -29.88
CA GLU A 324 8.99 6.67 -31.32
C GLU A 324 7.79 7.56 -31.69
N GLU A 325 6.76 7.63 -30.84
CA GLU A 325 5.51 8.33 -31.15
C GLU A 325 5.11 9.28 -30.02
N VAL A 326 4.87 8.75 -28.81
CA VAL A 326 4.25 9.52 -27.72
C VAL A 326 5.14 10.62 -27.16
N TYR A 327 6.44 10.37 -26.94
CA TYR A 327 7.32 11.37 -26.34
C TYR A 327 7.77 12.46 -27.33
N LEU A 328 7.55 12.24 -28.63
CA LEU A 328 7.84 13.22 -29.67
C LEU A 328 6.66 14.19 -29.89
N LYS A 329 5.47 13.85 -29.37
CA LYS A 329 4.23 14.61 -29.60
C LYS A 329 3.57 14.99 -28.28
N ALA A 330 2.90 16.13 -28.25
CA ALA A 330 2.04 16.52 -27.14
C ALA A 330 0.59 16.50 -27.65
N TYR A 331 -0.15 15.42 -27.36
CA TYR A 331 -1.54 15.32 -27.81
C TYR A 331 -2.44 16.30 -27.06
N ASP A 332 -3.23 17.08 -27.80
CA ASP A 332 -4.17 18.06 -27.27
C ASP A 332 -5.56 17.46 -27.01
N SER A 333 -5.91 16.36 -27.69
CA SER A 333 -7.20 15.67 -27.54
C SER A 333 -7.10 14.16 -27.66
N ILE A 334 -8.08 13.44 -27.09
CA ILE A 334 -8.14 11.96 -27.14
C ILE A 334 -8.27 11.49 -28.58
N ARG A 335 -9.06 12.19 -29.40
CA ARG A 335 -9.25 11.87 -30.83
C ARG A 335 -7.96 12.00 -31.62
N GLU A 336 -7.15 13.00 -31.30
CA GLU A 336 -5.82 13.15 -31.90
C GLU A 336 -4.91 12.02 -31.48
N ALA A 337 -4.84 11.72 -30.17
CA ALA A 337 -4.07 10.59 -29.67
C ALA A 337 -4.48 9.27 -30.34
N GLU A 338 -5.79 9.02 -30.50
CA GLU A 338 -6.33 7.84 -31.17
C GLU A 338 -5.87 7.77 -32.63
N ARG A 339 -5.99 8.85 -33.39
CA ARG A 339 -5.55 8.88 -34.79
C ARG A 339 -4.05 8.63 -34.93
N GLU A 340 -3.23 9.33 -34.15
CA GLU A 340 -1.76 9.27 -34.27
C GLU A 340 -1.21 7.93 -33.77
N ILE A 341 -1.71 7.42 -32.65
CA ILE A 341 -1.34 6.09 -32.14
C ILE A 341 -1.83 4.99 -33.09
N GLY A 342 -3.01 5.16 -33.70
CA GLY A 342 -3.51 4.26 -34.72
C GLY A 342 -2.60 4.19 -35.94
N ASN A 343 -2.19 5.35 -36.46
CA ASN A 343 -1.21 5.44 -37.54
C ASN A 343 0.11 4.77 -37.16
N TYR A 344 0.58 4.98 -35.93
CA TYR A 344 1.78 4.32 -35.44
C TYR A 344 1.64 2.79 -35.39
N PHE A 345 0.51 2.25 -34.95
CA PHE A 345 0.33 0.79 -34.92
C PHE A 345 0.23 0.17 -36.31
N VAL A 346 -0.30 0.89 -37.30
CA VAL A 346 -0.23 0.49 -38.72
C VAL A 346 1.23 0.44 -39.17
N PHE A 347 1.98 1.53 -38.98
CA PHE A 347 3.42 1.57 -39.26
C PHE A 347 4.19 0.46 -38.55
N TYR A 348 3.92 0.24 -37.26
CA TYR A 348 4.58 -0.77 -36.44
C TYR A 348 4.40 -2.17 -37.00
N ASN A 349 3.20 -2.47 -37.50
CA ASN A 349 2.85 -3.78 -38.05
C ASN A 349 3.36 -3.98 -39.49
N GLU A 350 3.20 -2.97 -40.34
CA GLU A 350 3.36 -3.10 -41.79
C GLU A 350 4.75 -2.67 -42.29
N GLU A 351 5.42 -1.75 -41.60
CA GLU A 351 6.65 -1.11 -42.11
C GLU A 351 7.84 -1.22 -41.15
N ARG A 352 7.60 -1.23 -39.85
CA ARG A 352 8.68 -1.23 -38.85
C ARG A 352 9.40 -2.59 -38.86
N ILE A 353 10.69 -2.58 -39.17
CA ILE A 353 11.52 -3.79 -39.14
C ILE A 353 11.98 -4.13 -37.72
N HIS A 354 11.96 -5.43 -37.38
CA HIS A 354 12.39 -5.91 -36.06
C HIS A 354 13.65 -6.78 -36.17
N GLN A 355 14.71 -6.40 -35.46
CA GLN A 355 15.94 -7.21 -35.41
C GLN A 355 15.69 -8.62 -34.86
N SER A 356 14.81 -8.76 -33.87
CA SER A 356 14.40 -10.06 -33.31
C SER A 356 13.61 -10.92 -34.30
N LEU A 357 13.06 -10.32 -35.36
CA LEU A 357 12.33 -10.98 -36.44
C LEU A 357 13.18 -11.07 -37.71
N LYS A 358 14.51 -11.14 -37.58
CA LYS A 358 15.44 -11.23 -38.72
C LYS A 358 15.26 -10.09 -39.74
N LYS A 359 14.90 -8.89 -39.26
CA LYS A 359 14.62 -7.66 -40.04
C LYS A 359 13.35 -7.73 -40.89
N GLN A 360 12.43 -8.63 -40.57
CA GLN A 360 11.08 -8.64 -41.12
C GLN A 360 10.14 -7.76 -40.30
N THR A 361 9.00 -7.39 -40.88
CA THR A 361 7.92 -6.70 -40.17
C THR A 361 7.03 -7.70 -39.42
N PRO A 362 6.30 -7.27 -38.38
CA PRO A 362 5.37 -8.15 -37.68
C PRO A 362 4.33 -8.82 -38.60
N ASP A 363 3.87 -8.11 -39.64
CA ASP A 363 2.89 -8.64 -40.59
C ASP A 363 3.47 -9.73 -41.48
N GLU A 364 4.69 -9.54 -41.98
CA GLU A 364 5.38 -10.57 -42.76
C GLU A 364 5.51 -11.88 -41.98
N VAL A 365 5.91 -11.81 -40.71
CA VAL A 365 6.07 -13.00 -39.85
C VAL A 365 4.73 -13.64 -39.49
N TYR A 366 3.72 -12.82 -39.20
CA TYR A 366 2.39 -13.28 -38.85
C TYR A 366 1.76 -14.08 -40.00
N HIS A 367 1.77 -13.52 -41.21
CA HIS A 367 1.17 -14.16 -42.39
C HIS A 367 2.01 -15.33 -42.93
N ALA A 368 3.33 -15.31 -42.76
CA ALA A 368 4.18 -16.44 -43.13
C ALA A 368 3.89 -17.71 -42.32
N THR A 369 3.47 -17.58 -41.06
CA THR A 369 3.28 -18.72 -40.15
C THR A 369 1.85 -19.22 -40.02
N GLN A 370 0.85 -18.44 -40.46
CA GLN A 370 -0.54 -18.92 -40.54
C GLN A 370 -0.69 -20.17 -41.43
N LYS A 371 0.20 -20.36 -42.42
CA LYS A 371 0.16 -21.53 -43.32
C LYS A 371 0.44 -22.87 -42.63
N PHE A 372 1.00 -22.87 -41.41
CA PHE A 372 1.31 -24.10 -40.66
C PHE A 372 0.25 -24.47 -39.61
N ALA A 373 -0.82 -23.67 -39.49
CA ALA A 373 -1.84 -23.81 -38.45
C ALA A 373 -3.21 -24.28 -38.98
N ALA A 374 -3.29 -24.72 -40.24
CA ALA A 374 -4.49 -25.28 -40.87
C ALA A 374 -4.56 -26.80 -40.74
#